data_AF-A0A520ZR46-F1
#
_entry.id   AF-A0A520ZR46-F1
#
_cell.length_a   1.000
_cell.length_b   1.000
_cell.length_c   1.000
_cell.angle_alpha   90.00
_cell.angle_beta   90.00
_cell.angle_gamma   90.00
#
_symmetry.space_group_name_H-M   'P 1'
#
loop_
_entity.id
_entity.type
_entity.pdbx_description
1 polymer ?
#
loop_
_entity_poly.entity_id
_entity_poly.type
_entity_poly.pdbx_seq_one_letter_code
_entity_poly.pdbx_strand_id
1 'polypeptide(L)'
;MSSAHSDTPNKGFQSRLNRVAERRAPLEAEKPEIDVLPDWRENAFGPAGLVAAVIVGLVSVVIVRVVRFHFQGIALVSDSPDITMATEFAAALMLSFLIFLLLPWKGVKYRFLQFGGVALMALTMHNMVHNAPGLFNLAFSPAWTNDVLAKTEPGSMYIRGQSIPFAGKIKPDTGEDVAAADSAAPETPALPRLIQIGQ
;
A
#
# COMPACT_ATOMS: atom_id res chain seq x y z
N MET A 1 39.14 65.29 12.79
CA MET A 1 39.33 65.58 11.34
C MET A 1 39.10 64.29 10.59
N SER A 2 37.96 64.14 9.92
CA SER A 2 37.57 62.91 9.20
C SER A 2 37.64 63.18 7.70
N SER A 3 38.50 62.47 6.99
CA SER A 3 38.66 62.57 5.54
C SER A 3 37.52 61.84 4.82
N ALA A 4 36.79 62.56 3.98
CA ALA A 4 35.72 62.00 3.15
C ALA A 4 36.30 60.95 2.18
N HIS A 5 35.90 59.69 2.36
CA HIS A 5 36.17 58.60 1.44
C HIS A 5 35.21 58.77 0.24
N SER A 6 35.73 59.08 -0.94
CA SER A 6 34.90 59.22 -2.14
C SER A 6 34.52 57.81 -2.65
N ASP A 7 33.25 57.45 -2.52
CA ASP A 7 32.62 56.18 -2.96
C ASP A 7 32.58 55.97 -4.48
N THR A 8 33.41 56.67 -5.27
CA THR A 8 33.42 56.51 -6.72
C THR A 8 34.21 55.25 -7.11
N PRO A 9 33.57 54.26 -7.77
CA PRO A 9 34.25 53.03 -8.18
C PRO A 9 35.46 53.36 -9.05
N ASN A 10 36.62 52.79 -8.72
CA ASN A 10 37.86 53.01 -9.45
C ASN A 10 37.66 52.75 -10.95
N LYS A 11 37.81 53.80 -11.77
CA LYS A 11 37.57 53.77 -13.21
C LYS A 11 38.38 52.66 -13.91
N GLY A 12 39.59 52.38 -13.44
CA GLY A 12 40.44 51.32 -13.99
C GLY A 12 39.89 49.92 -13.75
N PHE A 13 39.20 49.69 -12.64
CA PHE A 13 38.54 48.42 -12.36
C PHE A 13 37.32 48.22 -13.26
N GLN A 14 36.49 49.27 -13.42
CA GLN A 14 35.34 49.25 -14.32
C GLN A 14 35.75 48.96 -15.78
N SER A 15 36.84 49.58 -16.26
CA SER A 15 37.37 49.29 -17.59
C SER A 15 37.93 47.86 -17.75
N ARG A 16 38.30 47.18 -16.67
CA ARG A 16 38.72 45.77 -16.71
C ARG A 16 37.51 44.84 -16.73
N LEU A 17 36.48 45.13 -15.95
CA LEU A 17 35.22 44.38 -15.97
C LEU A 17 34.57 44.43 -17.35
N ASN A 18 34.43 45.62 -17.94
CA ASN A 18 33.84 45.77 -19.27
C ASN A 18 34.60 44.97 -20.32
N ARG A 19 35.95 44.99 -20.29
CA ARG A 19 36.80 44.25 -21.22
C ARG A 19 36.69 42.73 -21.05
N VAL A 20 36.52 42.25 -19.82
CA VAL A 20 36.33 40.82 -19.55
C VAL A 20 34.93 40.38 -19.98
N ALA A 21 33.91 41.20 -19.75
CA ALA A 21 32.54 40.94 -20.21
C ALA A 21 32.48 40.88 -21.74
N GLU A 22 33.12 41.82 -22.44
CA GLU A 22 33.18 41.86 -23.91
C GLU A 22 33.89 40.64 -24.50
N ARG A 23 34.94 40.14 -23.84
CA ARG A 23 35.64 38.90 -24.25
C ARG A 23 34.86 37.63 -23.93
N ARG A 24 33.97 37.66 -22.93
CA ARG A 24 33.14 36.50 -22.54
C ARG A 24 31.83 36.42 -23.32
N ALA A 25 31.27 37.53 -23.76
CA ALA A 25 30.04 37.58 -24.53
C ALA A 25 30.00 36.59 -25.73
N PRO A 26 31.02 36.48 -26.59
CA PRO A 26 31.00 35.50 -27.68
C PRO A 26 31.16 34.06 -27.18
N LEU A 27 31.93 33.84 -26.11
CA LEU A 27 32.14 32.51 -25.52
C LEU A 27 30.90 31.99 -24.77
N GLU A 28 30.11 32.90 -24.20
CA GLU A 28 28.83 32.59 -23.54
C GLU A 28 27.72 32.38 -24.57
N ALA A 29 27.73 33.12 -25.68
CA ALA A 29 26.81 32.92 -26.80
C ALA A 29 27.05 31.60 -27.55
N GLU A 30 28.30 31.15 -27.62
CA GLU A 30 28.68 29.90 -28.29
C GLU A 30 28.71 28.70 -27.34
N LYS A 31 28.51 28.90 -26.02
CA LYS A 31 28.54 27.79 -25.07
C LYS A 31 27.37 26.86 -25.38
N PRO A 32 27.60 25.64 -25.90
CA PRO A 32 26.52 24.67 -26.00
C PRO A 32 25.99 24.45 -24.59
N GLU A 33 24.68 24.35 -24.44
CA GLU A 33 24.06 23.93 -23.19
C GLU A 33 24.47 22.47 -22.97
N ILE A 34 25.63 22.27 -22.37
CA ILE A 34 26.13 20.96 -21.98
C ILE A 34 25.28 20.58 -20.78
N ASP A 35 24.23 19.82 -21.04
CA ASP A 35 23.49 19.13 -20.00
C ASP A 35 24.42 18.08 -19.39
N VAL A 36 25.13 18.48 -18.33
CA VAL A 36 26.27 17.74 -17.77
C VAL A 36 25.85 16.44 -17.08
N LEU A 37 24.56 16.20 -16.94
CA LEU A 37 24.00 14.98 -16.38
C LEU A 37 22.81 14.59 -17.25
N PRO A 38 22.78 13.39 -17.87
CA PRO A 38 21.51 12.85 -18.31
C PRO A 38 20.59 12.88 -17.10
N ASP A 39 19.47 13.58 -17.21
CA ASP A 39 18.59 13.87 -16.09
C ASP A 39 18.00 12.53 -15.60
N TRP A 40 18.71 11.85 -14.69
CA TRP A 40 18.37 10.51 -14.22
C TRP A 40 16.98 10.50 -13.59
N ARG A 41 16.53 11.68 -13.14
CA ARG A 41 15.17 11.98 -12.74
C ARG A 41 14.19 11.72 -13.88
N GLU A 42 14.40 12.28 -15.07
CA GLU A 42 13.52 12.06 -16.23
C GLU A 42 13.41 10.58 -16.62
N ASN A 43 14.49 9.79 -16.48
CA ASN A 43 14.47 8.36 -16.80
C ASN A 43 13.93 7.48 -15.64
N ALA A 44 14.10 7.90 -14.38
CA ALA A 44 13.50 7.25 -13.21
C ALA A 44 11.96 7.39 -13.18
N PHE A 45 11.40 8.36 -13.91
CA PHE A 45 9.96 8.57 -14.10
C PHE A 45 9.39 7.94 -15.38
N GLY A 46 10.11 6.99 -15.99
CA GLY A 46 9.60 6.13 -17.05
C GLY A 46 8.77 4.94 -16.52
N PRO A 47 8.72 3.80 -17.24
CA PRO A 47 8.00 2.59 -16.80
C PRO A 47 8.37 2.11 -15.39
N ALA A 48 9.62 2.35 -14.95
CA ALA A 48 10.07 2.03 -13.59
C ALA A 48 9.28 2.78 -12.50
N GLY A 49 8.93 4.05 -12.74
CA GLY A 49 8.11 4.84 -11.81
C GLY A 49 6.68 4.29 -11.68
N LEU A 50 6.14 3.71 -12.74
CA LEU A 50 4.81 3.08 -12.72
C LEU A 50 4.84 1.81 -11.84
N VAL A 51 5.87 0.98 -11.99
CA VAL A 51 6.07 -0.21 -11.14
C VAL A 51 6.28 0.20 -9.69
N ALA A 52 7.11 1.22 -9.45
CA ALA A 52 7.34 1.76 -8.11
C ALA A 52 6.04 2.25 -7.45
N ALA A 53 5.15 2.91 -8.20
CA ALA A 53 3.85 3.35 -7.68
C ALA A 53 2.99 2.17 -7.21
N VAL A 54 2.94 1.08 -7.98
CA VAL A 54 2.25 -0.15 -7.56
C VAL A 54 2.88 -0.70 -6.29
N ILE A 55 4.22 -0.83 -6.24
CA ILE A 55 4.95 -1.34 -5.07
C ILE A 55 4.66 -0.51 -3.82
N VAL A 56 4.63 0.83 -3.92
CA VAL A 56 4.29 1.69 -2.79
C VAL A 56 2.88 1.38 -2.28
N GLY A 57 1.92 1.17 -3.18
CA GLY A 57 0.57 0.73 -2.81
C GLY A 57 0.56 -0.62 -2.08
N LEU A 58 1.26 -1.60 -2.65
CA LEU A 58 1.40 -2.94 -2.07
C LEU A 58 2.00 -2.87 -0.64
N VAL A 59 3.12 -2.17 -0.48
CA VAL A 59 3.86 -2.05 0.78
C VAL A 59 3.03 -1.30 1.84
N SER A 60 2.24 -0.31 1.43
CA SER A 60 1.40 0.46 2.37
C SER A 60 0.42 -0.44 3.13
N VAL A 61 -0.19 -1.42 2.45
CA VAL A 61 -1.11 -2.38 3.10
C VAL A 61 -0.37 -3.24 4.12
N VAL A 62 0.82 -3.73 3.77
CA VAL A 62 1.64 -4.56 4.68
C VAL A 62 2.03 -3.76 5.92
N ILE A 63 2.51 -2.53 5.75
CA ILE A 63 2.89 -1.65 6.87
C ILE A 63 1.70 -1.42 7.80
N VAL A 64 0.54 -1.00 7.25
CA VAL A 64 -0.67 -0.75 8.05
C VAL A 64 -1.06 -1.99 8.83
N ARG A 65 -0.99 -3.17 8.21
CA ARG A 65 -1.35 -4.43 8.88
C ARG A 65 -0.35 -4.83 9.95
N VAL A 66 0.96 -4.65 9.75
CA VAL A 66 1.99 -4.88 10.78
C VAL A 66 1.79 -3.94 11.95
N VAL A 67 1.60 -2.64 11.68
CA VAL A 67 1.36 -1.64 12.72
C VAL A 67 0.11 -2.03 13.51
N ARG A 68 -1.01 -2.29 12.83
CA ARG A 68 -2.23 -2.72 13.50
C ARG A 68 -2.01 -3.96 14.37
N PHE A 69 -1.35 -4.98 13.84
CA PHE A 69 -1.06 -6.22 14.57
C PHE A 69 -0.25 -5.96 15.86
N HIS A 70 0.80 -5.13 15.79
CA HIS A 70 1.61 -4.84 16.97
C HIS A 70 0.94 -3.92 18.00
N PHE A 71 0.00 -3.07 17.58
CA PHE A 71 -0.73 -2.17 18.49
C PHE A 71 -2.03 -2.78 19.04
N GLN A 72 -2.70 -3.65 18.29
CA GLN A 72 -4.02 -4.22 18.65
C GLN A 72 -3.96 -5.73 18.96
N GLY A 73 -2.85 -6.41 18.65
CA GLY A 73 -2.66 -7.85 18.90
C GLY A 73 -3.23 -8.76 17.81
N ILE A 74 -3.45 -10.03 18.18
CA ILE A 74 -3.71 -11.17 17.27
C ILE A 74 -5.12 -11.17 16.65
N ALA A 75 -6.05 -10.33 17.14
CA ALA A 75 -7.44 -10.32 16.67
C ALA A 75 -7.54 -9.82 15.22
N LEU A 76 -7.51 -10.77 14.28
CA LEU A 76 -7.67 -10.56 12.84
C LEU A 76 -9.04 -9.96 12.47
N VAL A 77 -10.03 -10.15 13.33
CA VAL A 77 -11.43 -9.79 13.10
C VAL A 77 -11.96 -9.15 14.38
N SER A 78 -12.25 -7.83 14.33
CA SER A 78 -13.15 -7.24 15.33
C SER A 78 -14.55 -7.86 15.15
N ASP A 79 -15.46 -7.68 16.11
CA ASP A 79 -16.86 -8.11 15.99
C ASP A 79 -17.55 -7.63 14.69
N SER A 80 -16.94 -6.70 13.96
CA SER A 80 -17.32 -6.28 12.61
C SER A 80 -16.16 -6.43 11.59
N PRO A 81 -16.06 -7.58 10.89
CA PRO A 81 -15.05 -7.81 9.85
C PRO A 81 -15.03 -6.73 8.76
N ASP A 82 -16.20 -6.27 8.35
CA ASP A 82 -16.36 -5.24 7.31
C ASP A 82 -15.76 -3.90 7.74
N ILE A 83 -15.97 -3.49 9.00
CA ILE A 83 -15.40 -2.25 9.55
C ILE A 83 -13.88 -2.36 9.63
N THR A 84 -13.37 -3.53 10.04
CA THR A 84 -11.92 -3.78 10.10
C THR A 84 -11.30 -3.64 8.72
N MET A 85 -11.89 -4.29 7.72
CA MET A 85 -11.41 -4.21 6.32
C MET A 85 -11.48 -2.78 5.77
N ALA A 86 -12.60 -2.08 5.97
CA ALA A 86 -12.75 -0.70 5.52
C ALA A 86 -11.73 0.24 6.16
N THR A 87 -11.47 0.07 7.46
CA THR A 87 -10.52 0.89 8.22
C THR A 87 -9.08 0.61 7.76
N GLU A 88 -8.70 -0.65 7.60
CA GLU A 88 -7.38 -1.02 7.08
C GLU A 88 -7.17 -0.51 5.65
N PHE A 89 -8.19 -0.59 4.81
CA PHE A 89 -8.15 -0.09 3.45
C PHE A 89 -7.99 1.43 3.41
N ALA A 90 -8.78 2.17 4.21
CA ALA A 90 -8.69 3.62 4.32
C ALA A 90 -7.33 4.07 4.86
N ALA A 91 -6.81 3.40 5.89
CA ALA A 91 -5.49 3.67 6.45
C ALA A 91 -4.38 3.39 5.44
N ALA A 92 -4.46 2.30 4.65
CA ALA A 92 -3.50 1.99 3.61
C ALA A 92 -3.53 3.03 2.49
N LEU A 93 -4.71 3.47 2.04
CA LEU A 93 -4.83 4.57 1.07
C LEU A 93 -4.24 5.87 1.60
N MET A 94 -4.50 6.21 2.86
CA MET A 94 -3.97 7.41 3.49
C MET A 94 -2.45 7.36 3.60
N LEU A 95 -1.87 6.24 4.09
CA LEU A 95 -0.42 6.06 4.17
C LEU A 95 0.22 6.13 2.78
N SER A 96 -0.37 5.45 1.81
CA SER A 96 0.09 5.46 0.42
C SER A 96 0.09 6.90 -0.13
N PHE A 97 -0.99 7.65 0.09
CA PHE A 97 -1.07 9.06 -0.29
C PHE A 97 0.00 9.92 0.40
N LEU A 98 0.30 9.70 1.68
CA LEU A 98 1.36 10.42 2.39
C LEU A 98 2.75 10.12 1.79
N ILE A 99 3.03 8.85 1.45
CA ILE A 99 4.28 8.48 0.77
C ILE A 99 4.36 9.18 -0.59
N PHE A 100 3.25 9.28 -1.32
CA PHE A 100 3.19 9.99 -2.60
C PHE A 100 3.59 11.46 -2.47
N LEU A 101 3.17 12.16 -1.40
CA LEU A 101 3.54 13.57 -1.18
C LEU A 101 5.05 13.78 -1.02
N LEU A 102 5.78 12.75 -0.56
CA LEU A 102 7.23 12.79 -0.41
C LEU A 102 7.97 12.47 -1.72
N LEU A 103 7.27 11.92 -2.71
CA LEU A 103 7.85 11.51 -3.97
C LEU A 103 7.65 12.58 -5.05
N PRO A 104 8.66 12.87 -5.87
CA PRO A 104 8.57 13.86 -6.95
C PRO A 104 7.72 13.40 -8.16
N TRP A 105 6.75 12.50 -7.95
CA TRP A 105 5.90 11.95 -9.02
C TRP A 105 4.85 12.96 -9.47
N LYS A 106 4.87 13.27 -10.77
CA LYS A 106 3.90 14.18 -11.39
C LYS A 106 2.89 13.39 -12.21
N GLY A 107 1.60 13.62 -11.96
CA GLY A 107 0.51 13.11 -12.79
C GLY A 107 -0.39 12.09 -12.11
N VAL A 108 -1.64 12.04 -12.58
CA VAL A 108 -2.72 11.24 -11.99
C VAL A 108 -2.51 9.73 -12.19
N LYS A 109 -1.75 9.34 -13.23
CA LYS A 109 -1.47 7.93 -13.57
C LYS A 109 -0.79 7.17 -12.41
N TYR A 110 0.21 7.78 -11.76
CA TYR A 110 0.90 7.19 -10.63
C TYR A 110 -0.04 6.97 -9.43
N ARG A 111 -0.95 7.93 -9.18
CA ARG A 111 -1.94 7.81 -8.11
C ARG A 111 -2.90 6.65 -8.34
N PHE A 112 -3.40 6.49 -9.57
CA PHE A 112 -4.26 5.35 -9.91
C PHE A 112 -3.55 4.01 -9.75
N LEU A 113 -2.31 3.89 -10.22
CA LEU A 113 -1.53 2.66 -10.06
C LEU A 113 -1.24 2.34 -8.59
N GLN A 114 -0.97 3.36 -7.80
CA GLN A 114 -0.73 3.22 -6.38
C GLN A 114 -1.98 2.75 -5.63
N PHE A 115 -3.15 3.32 -5.92
CA PHE A 115 -4.42 2.83 -5.37
C PHE A 115 -4.76 1.42 -5.89
N GLY A 116 -4.44 1.13 -7.15
CA GLY A 116 -4.52 -0.22 -7.70
C GLY A 116 -3.65 -1.22 -6.94
N GLY A 117 -2.43 -0.82 -6.56
CA GLY A 117 -1.55 -1.61 -5.70
C GLY A 117 -2.15 -1.85 -4.32
N VAL A 118 -2.74 -0.82 -3.68
CA VAL A 118 -3.44 -1.00 -2.39
C VAL A 118 -4.58 -2.02 -2.52
N ALA A 119 -5.45 -1.88 -3.52
CA ALA A 119 -6.54 -2.82 -3.79
C ALA A 119 -6.03 -4.23 -4.05
N LEU A 120 -5.02 -4.38 -4.90
CA LEU A 120 -4.43 -5.67 -5.23
C LEU A 120 -3.87 -6.35 -3.99
N MET A 121 -3.06 -5.67 -3.18
CA MET A 121 -2.48 -6.27 -1.97
C MET A 121 -3.57 -6.58 -0.94
N ALA A 122 -4.53 -5.70 -0.70
CA ALA A 122 -5.60 -5.93 0.26
C ALA A 122 -6.37 -7.23 -0.02
N LEU A 123 -6.58 -7.54 -1.31
CA LEU A 123 -7.29 -8.72 -1.76
C LEU A 123 -6.43 -9.99 -1.86
N THR A 124 -5.10 -9.85 -1.95
CA THR A 124 -4.21 -10.96 -2.33
C THR A 124 -3.05 -11.21 -1.36
N MET A 125 -2.93 -10.44 -0.29
CA MET A 125 -1.85 -10.58 0.69
C MET A 125 -1.76 -12.00 1.26
N HIS A 126 -2.89 -12.70 1.45
CA HIS A 126 -2.90 -14.07 1.93
C HIS A 126 -2.14 -15.03 1.00
N ASN A 127 -2.10 -14.78 -0.31
CA ASN A 127 -1.29 -15.58 -1.23
C ASN A 127 0.21 -15.48 -0.93
N MET A 128 0.68 -14.32 -0.46
CA MET A 128 2.07 -14.17 -0.01
C MET A 128 2.33 -14.97 1.28
N VAL A 129 1.33 -15.03 2.16
CA VAL A 129 1.38 -15.85 3.37
C VAL A 129 1.47 -17.34 3.03
N HIS A 130 0.68 -17.81 2.04
CA HIS A 130 0.76 -19.17 1.52
C HIS A 130 2.13 -19.50 0.90
N ASN A 131 2.73 -18.55 0.16
CA ASN A 131 4.01 -18.76 -0.50
C ASN A 131 5.22 -18.74 0.46
N ALA A 132 5.15 -17.97 1.54
CA ALA A 132 6.27 -17.75 2.45
C ALA A 132 5.83 -17.66 3.93
N PRO A 133 5.19 -18.70 4.50
CA PRO A 133 4.61 -18.62 5.85
C PRO A 133 5.67 -18.32 6.92
N GLY A 134 6.89 -18.81 6.74
CA GLY A 134 8.01 -18.53 7.66
C GLY A 134 8.34 -17.04 7.79
N LEU A 135 8.24 -16.26 6.71
CA LEU A 135 8.48 -14.81 6.76
C LEU A 135 7.38 -14.11 7.56
N PHE A 136 6.14 -14.52 7.39
CA PHE A 136 5.00 -13.94 8.10
C PHE A 136 4.92 -14.39 9.56
N ASN A 137 5.44 -15.57 9.91
CA ASN A 137 5.61 -15.97 11.31
C ASN A 137 6.48 -15.00 12.09
N LEU A 138 7.53 -14.44 11.46
CA LEU A 138 8.42 -13.46 12.09
C LEU A 138 7.75 -12.10 12.24
N ALA A 139 6.97 -11.68 11.25
CA ALA A 139 6.30 -10.37 11.25
C ALA A 139 5.01 -10.32 12.09
N PHE A 140 4.23 -11.41 12.11
CA PHE A 140 2.87 -11.45 12.66
C PHE A 140 2.62 -12.59 13.66
N SER A 141 3.62 -13.37 14.04
CA SER A 141 3.52 -14.60 14.85
C SER A 141 3.01 -15.86 14.10
N PRO A 142 3.40 -17.07 14.56
CA PRO A 142 2.90 -18.33 13.99
C PRO A 142 1.38 -18.50 14.09
N ALA A 143 0.75 -18.03 15.18
CA ALA A 143 -0.68 -18.18 15.40
C ALA A 143 -1.50 -17.44 14.35
N TRP A 144 -1.11 -16.20 14.04
CA TRP A 144 -1.73 -15.40 12.99
C TRP A 144 -1.58 -16.04 11.62
N THR A 145 -0.37 -16.48 11.27
CA THR A 145 -0.11 -17.12 9.98
C THR A 145 -0.98 -18.35 9.80
N ASN A 146 -1.05 -19.21 10.82
CA ASN A 146 -1.88 -20.41 10.78
C ASN A 146 -3.37 -20.07 10.62
N ASP A 147 -3.85 -18.99 11.25
CA ASP A 147 -5.24 -18.53 11.08
C ASP A 147 -5.52 -18.09 9.64
N VAL A 148 -4.59 -17.34 9.01
CA VAL A 148 -4.71 -16.95 7.60
C VAL A 148 -4.69 -18.16 6.68
N LEU A 149 -3.77 -19.10 6.89
CA LEU A 149 -3.68 -20.32 6.09
C LEU A 149 -4.92 -21.20 6.22
N ALA A 150 -5.55 -21.24 7.40
CA ALA A 150 -6.77 -22.01 7.65
C ALA A 150 -8.02 -21.37 7.02
N LYS A 151 -8.07 -20.04 6.91
CA LYS A 151 -9.26 -19.30 6.46
C LYS A 151 -9.24 -18.88 4.99
N THR A 152 -8.11 -19.04 4.31
CA THR A 152 -7.93 -18.55 2.93
C THR A 152 -7.32 -19.60 2.04
N GLU A 153 -7.66 -19.55 0.76
CA GLU A 153 -7.11 -20.49 -0.23
C GLU A 153 -5.93 -19.86 -1.01
N PRO A 154 -4.88 -20.63 -1.33
CA PRO A 154 -3.80 -20.15 -2.18
C PRO A 154 -4.28 -19.89 -3.62
N GLY A 155 -3.77 -18.86 -4.27
CA GLY A 155 -4.14 -18.50 -5.64
C GLY A 155 -5.56 -17.96 -5.78
N SER A 156 -6.04 -17.21 -4.78
CA SER A 156 -7.39 -16.65 -4.73
C SER A 156 -7.41 -15.17 -4.37
N MET A 157 -8.56 -14.51 -4.57
CA MET A 157 -8.89 -13.23 -3.92
C MET A 157 -9.76 -13.48 -2.71
N TYR A 158 -9.44 -12.85 -1.59
CA TYR A 158 -10.25 -12.95 -0.39
C TYR A 158 -11.17 -11.73 -0.27
N ILE A 159 -12.48 -11.95 -0.34
CA ILE A 159 -13.51 -10.90 -0.30
C ILE A 159 -14.60 -11.34 0.67
N ARG A 160 -14.84 -10.55 1.72
CA ARG A 160 -15.97 -10.74 2.67
C ARG A 160 -16.09 -12.18 3.21
N GLY A 161 -14.97 -12.79 3.60
CA GLY A 161 -14.99 -14.15 4.14
C GLY A 161 -14.91 -15.27 3.09
N GLN A 162 -15.00 -14.95 1.79
CA GLN A 162 -14.95 -15.93 0.71
C GLN A 162 -13.65 -15.83 -0.07
N SER A 163 -13.06 -16.98 -0.39
CA SER A 163 -11.91 -17.09 -1.29
C SER A 163 -12.41 -17.40 -2.70
N ILE A 164 -12.10 -16.53 -3.67
CA ILE A 164 -12.48 -16.69 -5.08
C ILE A 164 -11.19 -17.04 -5.86
N PRO A 165 -11.03 -18.28 -6.36
CA PRO A 165 -9.81 -18.68 -7.07
C PRO A 165 -9.63 -17.96 -8.41
N PHE A 166 -8.39 -17.64 -8.78
CA PHE A 166 -8.09 -16.92 -10.03
C PHE A 166 -8.28 -17.75 -11.31
N ALA A 167 -8.21 -19.07 -11.21
CA ALA A 167 -8.42 -19.99 -12.32
C ALA A 167 -9.52 -20.96 -11.91
N GLY A 168 -10.45 -21.26 -12.82
CA GLY A 168 -11.62 -22.13 -12.64
C GLY A 168 -11.29 -23.60 -12.34
N LYS A 169 -10.48 -23.86 -11.32
CA LYS A 169 -10.54 -25.12 -10.60
C LYS A 169 -11.75 -25.02 -9.68
N ILE A 170 -12.93 -25.21 -10.28
CA ILE A 170 -14.08 -25.72 -9.55
C ILE A 170 -13.55 -26.99 -8.89
N LYS A 171 -13.36 -26.97 -7.57
CA LYS A 171 -13.23 -28.20 -6.81
C LYS A 171 -14.46 -29.00 -7.21
N PRO A 172 -14.33 -30.20 -7.83
CA PRO A 172 -15.52 -30.98 -8.15
C PRO A 172 -16.28 -31.12 -6.84
N ASP A 173 -17.53 -30.70 -6.86
CA ASP A 173 -18.48 -30.84 -5.76
C ASP A 173 -18.44 -32.32 -5.37
N THR A 174 -17.58 -32.62 -4.39
CA THR A 174 -17.49 -33.94 -3.81
C THR A 174 -18.66 -33.85 -2.87
N GLY A 175 -19.82 -34.32 -3.34
CA GLY A 175 -21.12 -34.17 -2.70
C GLY A 175 -21.21 -34.83 -1.32
N GLU A 176 -20.36 -34.40 -0.38
CA GLU A 176 -20.35 -34.75 1.03
C GLU A 176 -21.28 -33.83 1.83
N ASP A 177 -21.69 -32.68 1.27
CA ASP A 177 -22.53 -31.71 1.99
C ASP A 177 -24.04 -32.00 1.89
N VAL A 178 -24.47 -33.06 1.18
CA VAL A 178 -25.89 -33.49 1.16
C VAL A 178 -26.16 -34.61 2.18
N ALA A 179 -25.13 -35.20 2.80
CA ALA A 179 -25.31 -36.30 3.76
C ALA A 179 -25.58 -35.85 5.20
N ALA A 180 -25.50 -34.54 5.51
CA ALA A 180 -25.72 -34.03 6.87
C ALA A 180 -27.14 -33.47 7.12
N ALA A 181 -28.05 -33.56 6.14
CA ALA A 181 -29.41 -33.00 6.24
C ALA A 181 -30.51 -34.02 6.61
N ASP A 182 -30.18 -35.26 6.98
CA ASP A 182 -31.18 -36.31 7.29
C ASP A 182 -30.98 -36.98 8.68
N SER A 183 -30.62 -36.17 9.68
CA SER A 183 -30.78 -36.58 11.09
C SER A 183 -31.52 -35.52 11.89
N ALA A 184 -32.62 -35.01 11.32
CA ALA A 184 -33.68 -34.42 12.11
C ALA A 184 -34.34 -35.55 12.91
N ALA A 185 -33.89 -35.73 14.15
CA ALA A 185 -34.59 -36.54 15.13
C ALA A 185 -36.03 -36.02 15.27
N PRO A 186 -37.05 -36.90 15.30
CA PRO A 186 -38.44 -36.45 15.42
C PRO A 186 -38.62 -35.72 16.76
N GLU A 187 -39.07 -34.48 16.68
CA GLU A 187 -39.51 -33.69 17.83
C GLU A 187 -40.52 -34.51 18.63
N THR A 188 -40.15 -34.85 19.86
CA THR A 188 -41.09 -35.46 20.80
C THR A 188 -42.06 -34.35 21.23
N PRO A 189 -43.38 -34.48 21.01
CA PRO A 189 -44.32 -33.45 21.41
C PRO A 189 -44.29 -33.27 22.93
N ALA A 190 -43.99 -32.05 23.36
CA ALA A 190 -44.02 -31.65 24.76
C ALA A 190 -45.41 -31.88 25.35
N LEU A 191 -45.49 -32.66 26.43
CA LEU A 191 -46.72 -32.88 27.17
C LEU A 191 -47.19 -31.55 27.82
N PRO A 192 -48.51 -31.29 27.85
CA PRO A 192 -49.05 -30.10 28.50
C PRO A 192 -48.78 -30.15 30.00
N ARG A 193 -48.16 -29.08 30.54
CA ARG A 193 -48.01 -28.89 31.98
C ARG A 193 -49.39 -28.84 32.63
N LEU A 194 -49.71 -29.86 33.43
CA LEU A 194 -50.84 -29.83 34.35
C LEU A 194 -50.67 -28.67 35.32
N ILE A 195 -51.69 -27.83 35.37
CA ILE A 195 -51.89 -26.75 36.33
C ILE A 195 -51.95 -27.39 37.73
N GLN A 196 -50.93 -27.18 38.55
CA GLN A 196 -51.00 -27.50 39.97
C GLN A 196 -51.57 -26.29 40.71
N ILE A 197 -52.87 -26.34 40.95
CA ILE A 197 -53.60 -25.44 41.85
C ILE A 197 -53.38 -25.95 43.27
N GLY A 198 -52.79 -25.11 44.12
CA GLY A 198 -52.92 -25.02 45.60
C GLY A 198 -52.77 -26.29 46.45
N GLN A 199 -51.92 -26.23 47.48
CA GLN A 199 -52.30 -26.00 48.88
C GLN A 199 -51.07 -25.60 49.69
#